data_AF-A0A4Y3VRX8-F1
#
_entry.id   AF-A0A4Y3VRX8-F1
#
_cell.length_a   1.000
_cell.length_b   1.000
_cell.length_c   1.000
_cell.angle_alpha   90.00
_cell.angle_beta   90.00
_cell.angle_gamma   90.00
#
_symmetry.space_group_name_H-M   'P 1'
#
loop_
_entity.id
_entity.type
_entity.pdbx_description
1 polymer ?
#
loop_
_entity_poly.entity_id
_entity_poly.type
_entity_poly.pdbx_seq_one_letter_code
_entity_poly.pdbx_strand_id
1 'polypeptide(L)'
;MNGLLSVVCDAETQPKEQAAEAMNEGISLYGSSLQAAMESAGTLSFGGEQQSTGLVAVALGEFAQGTERDAAFLPLRASNSANGAVEATNAYLAGDTEQAWNAQHQASLAPDVTAFLEAARKRAGDSK
;
A
#
# COMPACT_ATOMS: atom_id res chain seq x y z
N MET A 1 40.63 -6.30 -4.19
CA MET A 1 39.87 -5.21 -3.54
C MET A 1 38.47 -5.11 -4.15
N ASN A 2 37.67 -6.20 -4.15
CA ASN A 2 36.36 -6.24 -4.83
C ASN A 2 35.16 -6.48 -3.90
N GLY A 3 35.37 -6.60 -2.58
CA GLY A 3 34.31 -6.90 -1.62
C GLY A 3 33.56 -5.68 -1.08
N LEU A 4 34.19 -4.50 -1.06
CA LEU A 4 33.60 -3.28 -0.50
C LEU A 4 32.63 -2.57 -1.46
N LEU A 5 32.74 -2.80 -2.77
CA LEU A 5 31.87 -2.16 -3.76
C LEU A 5 30.50 -2.85 -3.87
N SER A 6 30.41 -4.16 -3.60
CA SER A 6 29.12 -4.88 -3.63
C SER A 6 28.24 -4.55 -2.42
N VAL A 7 28.82 -4.38 -1.22
CA VAL A 7 28.07 -4.04 0.00
C VAL A 7 27.47 -2.64 -0.07
N VAL A 8 28.11 -1.70 -0.78
CA VAL A 8 27.58 -0.35 -0.97
C VAL A 8 26.42 -0.35 -1.98
N CYS A 9 26.48 -1.17 -3.04
CA CYS A 9 25.36 -1.35 -3.97
C CYS A 9 24.13 -2.03 -3.33
N ASP A 10 24.34 -2.97 -2.40
CA ASP A 10 23.25 -3.57 -1.63
C ASP A 10 22.63 -2.56 -0.64
N ALA A 11 23.41 -1.65 -0.05
CA ALA A 11 22.93 -0.68 0.94
C ALA A 11 22.08 0.48 0.34
N GLU A 12 22.28 0.86 -0.91
CA GLU A 12 21.55 1.96 -1.58
C GLU A 12 20.16 1.57 -2.09
N THR A 13 19.89 0.28 -2.29
CA THR A 13 18.61 -0.22 -2.80
C THR A 13 17.63 -0.65 -1.69
N GLN A 14 18.13 -0.89 -0.48
CA GLN A 14 17.31 -1.26 0.67
C GLN A 14 16.25 -0.22 1.10
N PRO A 15 16.53 1.09 1.16
CA PRO A 15 15.58 2.04 1.76
C PRO A 15 14.36 2.30 0.87
N LYS A 16 14.48 2.23 -0.47
CA LYS A 16 13.35 2.42 -1.40
C LYS A 16 12.32 1.30 -1.30
N GLU A 17 12.81 0.06 -1.30
CA GLU A 17 11.98 -1.13 -1.21
C GLU A 17 11.33 -1.20 0.17
N GLN A 18 12.10 -0.94 1.23
CA GLN A 18 11.57 -0.89 2.60
C GLN A 18 10.49 0.18 2.80
N ALA A 19 10.65 1.39 2.26
CA ALA A 19 9.66 2.45 2.43
C ALA A 19 8.35 2.12 1.69
N ALA A 20 8.44 1.61 0.47
CA ALA A 20 7.28 1.18 -0.30
C ALA A 20 6.59 -0.04 0.35
N GLU A 21 7.37 -1.00 0.81
CA GLU A 21 6.90 -2.22 1.44
C GLU A 21 6.25 -1.94 2.80
N ALA A 22 6.84 -1.06 3.62
CA ALA A 22 6.26 -0.63 4.89
C ALA A 22 4.93 0.12 4.71
N MET A 23 4.80 0.95 3.66
CA MET A 23 3.53 1.62 3.37
C MET A 23 2.46 0.64 2.88
N ASN A 24 2.85 -0.35 2.07
CA ASN A 24 1.96 -1.40 1.62
C ASN A 24 1.52 -2.30 2.80
N GLU A 25 2.44 -2.62 3.72
CA GLU A 25 2.15 -3.34 4.96
C GLU A 25 1.15 -2.57 5.82
N GLY A 26 1.30 -1.24 5.94
CA GLY A 26 0.35 -0.39 6.65
C GLY A 26 -1.09 -0.46 6.09
N ILE A 27 -1.24 -0.50 4.76
CA ILE A 27 -2.55 -0.69 4.11
C ILE A 27 -3.11 -2.08 4.43
N SER A 28 -2.27 -3.11 4.40
CA SER A 28 -2.67 -4.48 4.74
C SER A 28 -3.10 -4.62 6.21
N LEU A 29 -2.37 -3.99 7.13
CA LEU A 29 -2.70 -3.95 8.56
C LEU A 29 -4.01 -3.21 8.83
N TYR A 30 -4.27 -2.12 8.11
CA TYR A 30 -5.54 -1.43 8.17
C TYR A 30 -6.69 -2.36 7.76
N GLY A 31 -6.59 -3.05 6.63
CA GLY A 31 -7.63 -3.97 6.17
C GLY A 31 -7.86 -5.14 7.13
N SER A 32 -6.79 -5.76 7.64
CA SER A 32 -6.91 -6.90 8.57
C SER A 32 -7.47 -6.50 9.94
N SER A 33 -7.07 -5.35 10.47
CA SER A 33 -7.62 -4.83 11.73
C SER A 33 -9.11 -4.51 11.62
N LEU A 34 -9.55 -3.99 10.48
CA LEU A 34 -10.95 -3.71 10.21
C LEU A 34 -11.78 -4.99 10.12
N GLN A 35 -11.27 -6.01 9.43
CA GLN A 35 -11.89 -7.33 9.40
C GLN A 35 -11.99 -7.96 10.80
N ALA A 36 -10.90 -7.93 11.58
CA ALA A 36 -10.90 -8.46 12.94
C ALA A 36 -11.89 -7.72 13.85
N ALA A 37 -12.05 -6.40 13.67
CA ALA A 37 -13.05 -5.60 14.36
C ALA A 37 -14.48 -5.97 13.94
N MET A 38 -14.73 -6.22 12.65
CA MET A 38 -16.03 -6.72 12.17
C MET A 38 -16.37 -8.08 12.81
N GLU A 39 -15.41 -9.01 12.86
CA GLU A 39 -15.58 -10.32 13.48
C GLU A 39 -15.83 -10.23 14.99
N SER A 40 -15.18 -9.28 15.66
CA SER A 40 -15.31 -9.05 17.10
C SER A 40 -16.56 -8.28 17.52
N ALA A 41 -17.23 -7.60 16.58
CA ALA A 41 -18.38 -6.73 16.85
C ALA A 41 -19.66 -7.48 17.29
N GLY A 42 -19.62 -8.80 17.34
CA GLY A 42 -20.71 -9.65 17.81
C GLY A 42 -21.84 -9.81 16.79
N THR A 43 -22.70 -10.80 17.03
CA THR A 43 -23.87 -11.09 16.19
C THR A 43 -25.14 -10.69 16.93
N LEU A 44 -26.09 -10.07 16.23
CA LEU A 44 -27.43 -9.86 16.78
C LEU A 44 -28.25 -11.13 16.61
N SER A 45 -28.93 -11.55 17.69
CA SER A 45 -29.91 -12.65 17.67
C SER A 45 -31.30 -12.06 17.81
N PHE A 46 -32.06 -12.07 16.72
CA PHE A 46 -33.46 -11.64 16.69
C PHE A 46 -34.40 -12.84 16.87
N GLY A 47 -34.29 -13.56 17.98
CA GLY A 47 -35.30 -14.53 18.44
C GLY A 47 -35.68 -15.69 17.49
N GLY A 48 -34.96 -15.89 16.39
CA GLY A 48 -35.10 -16.97 15.43
C GLY A 48 -33.71 -17.49 15.05
N GLU A 49 -33.63 -18.76 14.62
CA GLU A 49 -32.40 -19.59 14.52
C GLU A 49 -31.25 -19.07 13.63
N GLN A 50 -31.31 -17.84 13.12
CA GLN A 50 -30.29 -17.25 12.24
C GLN A 50 -29.43 -16.24 13.02
N GLN A 51 -28.14 -16.56 13.21
CA GLN A 51 -27.15 -15.56 13.64
C GLN A 51 -27.04 -14.48 12.55
N SER A 52 -27.42 -13.24 12.88
CA SER A 52 -27.27 -12.10 11.98
C SER A 52 -26.01 -11.31 12.32
N THR A 53 -25.21 -10.96 11.31
CA THR A 53 -24.04 -10.08 11.46
C THR A 53 -24.44 -8.82 12.23
N GLY A 54 -23.70 -8.47 13.29
CA GLY A 54 -24.05 -7.32 14.12
C GLY A 54 -24.06 -6.02 13.34
N LEU A 55 -24.96 -5.09 13.70
CA LEU A 55 -25.10 -3.80 13.01
C LEU A 55 -23.78 -3.03 12.91
N VAL A 56 -22.91 -3.16 13.92
CA VAL A 56 -21.57 -2.54 13.94
C VAL A 56 -20.67 -3.14 12.87
N ALA A 57 -20.69 -4.46 12.67
CA ALA A 57 -19.92 -5.11 11.62
C ALA A 57 -20.40 -4.69 10.22
N VAL A 58 -21.71 -4.50 10.02
CA VAL A 58 -22.27 -3.97 8.77
C VAL A 58 -21.82 -2.53 8.53
N ALA A 59 -21.97 -1.66 9.53
CA ALA A 59 -21.54 -0.26 9.43
C ALA A 59 -20.04 -0.13 9.15
N LEU A 60 -19.22 -1.00 9.76
CA LEU A 60 -17.78 -1.01 9.55
C LEU A 60 -17.40 -1.50 8.14
N GLY A 61 -18.17 -2.44 7.58
CA GLY A 61 -18.03 -2.86 6.17
C GLY A 61 -18.37 -1.74 5.18
N GLU A 62 -19.44 -0.98 5.41
CA GLU A 62 -19.80 0.19 4.61
C GLU A 62 -18.76 1.31 4.73
N PHE A 63 -18.27 1.57 5.95
CA PHE A 63 -17.18 2.51 6.18
C PHE A 63 -15.90 2.10 5.44
N ALA A 64 -15.55 0.81 5.49
CA ALA A 64 -14.40 0.26 4.76
C ALA A 64 -14.52 0.56 3.26
N GLN A 65 -15.67 0.22 2.66
CA GLN A 65 -15.90 0.42 1.23
C GLN A 65 -15.90 1.91 0.85
N GLY A 66 -16.44 2.78 1.72
CA GLY A 66 -16.48 4.22 1.48
C GLY A 66 -15.13 4.93 1.64
N THR A 67 -14.21 4.39 2.45
CA THR A 67 -12.93 5.05 2.81
C THR A 67 -11.70 4.35 2.26
N GLU A 68 -11.83 3.16 1.70
CA GLU A 68 -10.76 2.34 1.11
C GLU A 68 -9.84 3.15 0.18
N ARG A 69 -10.42 3.98 -0.70
CA ARG A 69 -9.65 4.79 -1.66
C ARG A 69 -8.83 5.86 -0.97
N ASP A 70 -9.43 6.54 0.00
CA ASP A 70 -8.79 7.63 0.74
C ASP A 70 -7.68 7.07 1.65
N ALA A 71 -7.93 5.92 2.28
CA ALA A 71 -6.97 5.20 3.09
C ALA A 71 -5.76 4.73 2.28
N ALA A 72 -5.95 4.31 1.03
CA ALA A 72 -4.86 3.87 0.15
C ALA A 72 -4.10 5.05 -0.51
N PHE A 73 -4.75 6.19 -0.74
CA PHE A 73 -4.16 7.28 -1.54
C PHE A 73 -2.85 7.84 -0.97
N LEU A 74 -2.86 8.23 0.30
CA LEU A 74 -1.69 8.85 0.96
C LEU A 74 -0.46 7.93 1.00
N PRO A 75 -0.56 6.67 1.49
CA PRO A 75 0.59 5.76 1.49
C PRO A 75 1.08 5.46 0.07
N LEU A 76 0.20 5.28 -0.92
CA LEU A 76 0.63 5.08 -2.30
C LEU A 76 1.40 6.28 -2.85
N ARG A 77 0.90 7.50 -2.62
CA ARG A 77 1.57 8.71 -3.08
C ARG A 77 2.92 8.91 -2.39
N ALA A 78 2.99 8.65 -1.10
CA ALA A 78 4.23 8.80 -0.34
C ALA A 78 5.28 7.75 -0.78
N SER A 79 4.86 6.52 -1.07
CA SER A 79 5.72 5.48 -1.65
C SER A 79 6.24 5.90 -3.03
N ASN A 80 5.37 6.34 -3.94
CA ASN A 80 5.78 6.83 -5.25
C ASN A 80 6.75 8.01 -5.15
N SER A 81 6.51 8.96 -4.24
CA SER A 81 7.41 10.10 -4.02
C SER A 81 8.79 9.67 -3.53
N ALA A 82 8.85 8.72 -2.58
CA ALA A 82 10.12 8.22 -2.07
C ALA A 82 10.92 7.48 -3.16
N ASN A 83 10.23 6.62 -3.93
CA ASN A 83 10.84 5.89 -5.05
C ASN A 83 11.36 6.85 -6.13
N GLY A 84 10.56 7.83 -6.53
CA GLY A 84 10.96 8.82 -7.53
C GLY A 84 12.16 9.67 -7.11
N ALA A 85 12.25 10.05 -5.83
CA ALA A 85 13.41 10.79 -5.31
C ALA A 85 14.69 9.95 -5.40
N VAL A 86 14.61 8.66 -5.08
CA VAL A 86 15.74 7.74 -5.18
C VAL A 86 16.14 7.51 -6.64
N GLU A 87 15.18 7.22 -7.52
CA GLU A 87 15.43 7.04 -8.96
C GLU A 87 16.06 8.29 -9.58
N ALA A 88 15.53 9.47 -9.23
CA ALA A 88 16.06 10.73 -9.74
C ALA A 88 17.49 10.99 -9.26
N THR A 89 17.80 10.68 -8.01
CA THR A 89 19.14 10.82 -7.45
C THR A 89 20.12 9.89 -8.14
N ASN A 90 19.73 8.62 -8.35
CA ASN A 90 20.58 7.64 -9.03
C ASN A 90 20.83 8.03 -10.49
N ALA A 91 19.81 8.46 -11.21
CA ALA A 91 19.95 8.95 -12.59
C ALA A 91 20.85 10.20 -12.64
N TYR A 92 20.71 11.12 -11.69
CA TYR A 92 21.58 12.29 -11.57
C TYR A 92 23.04 11.91 -11.34
N LEU A 93 23.31 10.96 -10.44
CA LEU A 93 24.66 10.43 -10.18
C LEU A 93 25.26 9.73 -11.40
N ALA A 94 24.43 9.06 -12.20
CA ALA A 94 24.83 8.44 -13.47
C ALA A 94 25.06 9.46 -14.61
N GLY A 95 24.73 10.74 -14.38
CA GLY A 95 24.84 11.81 -15.39
C GLY A 95 23.65 11.87 -16.37
N ASP A 96 22.60 11.09 -16.14
CA ASP A 96 21.38 11.08 -16.95
C ASP A 96 20.33 12.04 -16.35
N THR A 97 20.43 13.31 -16.72
CA THR A 97 19.57 14.36 -16.19
C THR A 97 18.14 14.31 -16.74
N GLU A 98 17.95 13.77 -17.94
CA GLU A 98 16.62 13.58 -18.53
C GLU A 98 15.85 12.50 -17.76
N GLN A 99 16.50 11.36 -17.48
CA GLN A 99 15.92 10.32 -16.65
C GLN A 99 15.65 10.82 -15.23
N ALA A 100 16.55 11.64 -14.66
CA ALA A 100 16.33 12.22 -13.34
C ALA A 100 15.07 13.12 -13.29
N TRP A 101 14.88 13.96 -14.31
CA TRP A 101 13.69 14.80 -14.42
C TRP A 101 12.43 13.96 -14.62
N ASN A 102 12.48 12.96 -15.50
CA ASN A 102 11.36 12.06 -15.75
C ASN A 102 10.94 11.33 -14.47
N ALA A 103 11.88 10.81 -13.68
CA ALA A 103 11.58 10.14 -12.42
C ALA A 103 10.87 11.07 -11.42
N GLN A 104 11.34 12.31 -11.26
CA GLN A 104 10.67 13.30 -10.40
C GLN A 104 9.27 13.64 -10.91
N HIS A 105 9.13 13.83 -12.22
CA HIS A 105 7.86 14.18 -12.84
C HIS A 105 6.83 13.06 -12.63
N GLN A 106 7.19 11.81 -12.92
CA GLN A 106 6.31 10.65 -12.73
C GLN A 106 5.90 10.47 -11.27
N ALA A 107 6.83 10.63 -10.33
CA ALA A 107 6.54 10.51 -8.90
C ALA A 107 5.66 11.64 -8.34
N SER A 108 5.57 12.78 -9.04
CA SER A 108 4.67 13.88 -8.66
C SER A 108 3.20 13.63 -9.06
N LEU A 109 2.97 12.71 -10.01
CA LEU A 109 1.64 12.38 -10.50
C LEU A 109 0.82 11.69 -9.41
N ALA A 110 -0.49 11.92 -9.44
CA ALA A 110 -1.39 11.23 -8.54
C ALA A 110 -1.41 9.71 -8.85
N PRO A 111 -1.33 8.85 -7.82
CA PRO A 111 -1.42 7.41 -8.04
C PRO A 111 -2.82 7.00 -8.49
N ASP A 112 -2.90 6.00 -9.38
CA ASP A 112 -4.18 5.36 -9.70
C ASP A 112 -4.55 4.34 -8.62
N VAL A 113 -5.28 4.84 -7.63
CA VAL A 113 -5.75 4.03 -6.50
C VAL A 113 -6.73 2.94 -6.96
N THR A 114 -7.49 3.18 -8.03
CA THR A 114 -8.46 2.19 -8.54
C THR A 114 -7.75 0.96 -9.05
N ALA A 115 -6.76 1.15 -9.92
CA ALA A 115 -5.96 0.08 -10.49
C ALA A 115 -5.21 -0.70 -9.40
N PHE A 116 -4.69 0.00 -8.37
CA PHE A 116 -4.03 -0.63 -7.24
C PHE A 116 -4.97 -1.57 -6.46
N LEU A 117 -6.17 -1.09 -6.11
CA LEU A 117 -7.14 -1.86 -5.35
C LEU A 117 -7.70 -3.05 -6.15
N GLU A 118 -7.92 -2.88 -7.46
CA GLU A 118 -8.30 -3.99 -8.35
C GLU A 118 -7.21 -5.07 -8.40
N ALA A 119 -5.95 -4.68 -8.54
CA ALA A 119 -4.82 -5.61 -8.51
C ALA A 119 -4.69 -6.33 -7.16
N ALA A 120 -4.91 -5.62 -6.04
CA ALA A 120 -4.90 -6.18 -4.71
C ALA A 120 -6.01 -7.24 -4.52
N ARG A 121 -7.24 -6.93 -4.96
CA ARG A 121 -8.37 -7.86 -4.94
C ARG A 121 -8.12 -9.12 -5.78
N LYS A 122 -7.53 -8.96 -6.96
CA LYS A 122 -7.16 -10.10 -7.82
C LYS A 122 -6.17 -11.03 -7.12
N ARG A 123 -5.11 -10.49 -6.52
CA ARG A 123 -4.13 -11.28 -5.75
C ARG A 123 -4.77 -12.03 -4.57
N ALA A 124 -5.72 -11.40 -3.88
CA ALA A 124 -6.45 -12.03 -2.78
C ALA A 124 -7.39 -13.16 -3.28
N GLY A 125 -7.99 -13.00 -4.46
CA GLY A 125 -8.83 -14.01 -5.11
C GLY A 125 -8.05 -15.23 -5.62
N ASP A 126 -6.83 -15.01 -6.13
CA ASP A 126 -5.95 -16.07 -6.64
C ASP A 126 -5.29 -16.91 -5.51
N SER A 127 -5.42 -16.48 -4.25
CA SER A 127 -4.85 -17.15 -3.07
C SER A 127 -5.82 -18.13 -2.38
N LYS A 128 -6.95 -18.48 -3.03
CA LYS A 128 -7.95 -19.44 -2.54
C LYS A 128 -7.99 -20.72 -3.36
#